data_AF-A0A9P9PW37-F1
#
_entry.id   AF-A0A9P9PW37-F1
#
_cell.length_a   1.000
_cell.length_b   1.000
_cell.length_c   1.000
_cell.angle_alpha   90.00
_cell.angle_beta   90.00
_cell.angle_gamma   90.00
#
_symmetry.space_group_name_H-M   'P 1'
#
loop_
_entity.id
_entity.type
_entity.pdbx_description
1 polymer ?
#
loop_
_entity_poly.entity_id
_entity_poly.type
_entity_poly.pdbx_seq_one_letter_code
_entity_poly.pdbx_strand_id
1 'polypeptide(L)'
;MGIIQSRIYATEPQAPYMPPISALTSIEIVNELRSPPVTGVQVLSTRIEISTRLQQIDLSHFRFLHLPLEVRNMVYERLVVVGKVFYSPDHYDITNGQRCHDYKRFRKPELQLLRVCSQFHVEAESLYHAKNLFVLPIEWQQCYPFNTVSRVWCRKPNLGRQLFSAAGLDNIRHVSVAVDQKLTRLLGQTFENWQIREVHSNISYSQRTVQDRYRLAHDIHLENIFWEWSTMLRQLSSFQEGLLYLELDLTNAFCAIGDCRPFGSYSLAGWIKEVKPKALDVLGMQTMGEKQDFLARTMEAGIKHHNLRYQYGLRFRKLGDNKRWNIWKMDAEVKGEQSILPGDY
;
A
#
# COMPACT_ATOMS: atom_id res chain seq x y z
N MET A 1 43.06 6.14 40.21
CA MET A 1 41.87 6.65 39.51
C MET A 1 40.73 5.69 39.77
N GLY A 2 39.81 6.03 40.68
CA GLY A 2 38.67 5.19 41.04
C GLY A 2 37.46 5.51 40.16
N ILE A 3 36.86 4.49 39.55
CA ILE A 3 35.61 4.60 38.81
C ILE A 3 34.51 4.00 39.68
N ILE A 4 33.60 4.86 40.15
CA ILE A 4 32.41 4.49 40.90
C ILE A 4 31.36 4.03 39.87
N GLN A 5 30.98 2.75 39.92
CA GLN A 5 29.82 2.21 39.21
C GLN A 5 28.56 2.40 40.06
N SER A 6 27.67 3.30 39.66
CA SER A 6 26.31 3.38 40.20
C SER A 6 25.39 2.45 39.41
N ARG A 7 24.97 1.33 40.02
CA ARG A 7 23.86 0.49 39.56
C ARG A 7 22.54 1.19 39.89
N ILE A 8 21.76 1.52 38.87
CA ILE A 8 20.36 1.93 39.02
C ILE A 8 19.51 0.69 38.77
N TYR A 9 18.85 0.20 39.83
CA TYR A 9 17.80 -0.81 39.73
C TYR A 9 16.52 -0.10 39.28
N ALA A 10 16.09 -0.36 38.05
CA ALA A 10 14.77 0.05 37.58
C ALA A 10 13.74 -0.98 38.05
N THR A 11 12.87 -0.56 38.96
CA THR A 11 11.64 -1.27 39.34
C THR A 11 10.67 -1.32 38.16
N GLU A 12 10.23 -2.52 37.80
CA GLU A 12 9.19 -2.77 36.81
C GLU A 12 7.86 -2.09 37.21
N PRO A 13 7.22 -1.30 36.32
CA PRO A 13 5.86 -0.85 36.55
C PRO A 13 4.89 -2.02 36.28
N GLN A 14 4.19 -2.45 37.32
CA GLN A 14 3.07 -3.37 37.20
C GLN A 14 2.01 -2.80 36.25
N ALA A 15 1.66 -3.57 35.21
CA ALA A 15 0.61 -3.24 34.28
C ALA A 15 -0.76 -3.30 34.99
N PRO A 16 -1.66 -2.32 34.76
CA PRO A 16 -3.01 -2.39 35.30
C PRO A 16 -3.80 -3.52 34.61
N TYR A 17 -4.37 -4.39 35.44
CA TYR A 17 -5.32 -5.43 35.05
C TYR A 17 -6.54 -4.80 34.39
N MET A 18 -6.79 -5.10 33.11
CA MET A 18 -8.03 -4.75 32.42
C MET A 18 -8.92 -5.99 32.28
N PRO A 19 -10.22 -5.92 32.67
CA PRO A 19 -11.16 -7.00 32.47
C PRO A 19 -11.55 -7.13 30.98
N PRO A 20 -12.02 -8.32 30.55
CA PRO A 20 -12.42 -8.55 29.17
C PRO A 20 -13.68 -7.73 28.83
N ILE A 21 -13.61 -6.98 27.74
CA ILE A 21 -14.77 -6.34 27.11
C ILE A 21 -15.52 -7.43 26.34
N SER A 22 -16.43 -8.10 27.04
CA SER A 22 -17.54 -8.84 26.45
C SER A 22 -18.83 -8.20 26.96
N ALA A 23 -19.72 -7.90 26.00
CA ALA A 23 -21.13 -7.50 26.12
C ALA A 23 -21.45 -6.04 25.73
N LEU A 24 -22.60 -5.95 25.04
CA LEU A 24 -23.39 -4.78 24.63
C LEU A 24 -22.91 -4.16 23.31
N THR A 25 -23.67 -4.16 22.22
CA THR A 25 -25.13 -3.99 22.11
C THR A 25 -25.71 -4.74 20.89
N SER A 26 -26.60 -5.70 21.15
CA SER A 26 -27.69 -6.06 20.24
C SER A 26 -28.76 -4.98 20.38
N ILE A 27 -29.12 -4.33 19.29
CA ILE A 27 -30.27 -3.42 19.25
C ILE A 27 -31.50 -4.30 19.03
N GLU A 28 -32.20 -4.61 20.13
CA GLU A 28 -33.59 -5.05 20.09
C GLU A 28 -34.45 -3.82 19.78
N ILE A 29 -34.99 -3.75 18.56
CA ILE A 29 -36.09 -2.86 18.24
C ILE A 29 -37.37 -3.55 18.72
N VAL A 30 -37.76 -3.27 19.96
CA VAL A 30 -39.13 -3.52 20.44
C VAL A 30 -39.99 -2.38 19.92
N ASN A 31 -40.68 -2.61 18.80
CA ASN A 31 -41.83 -1.79 18.42
C ASN A 31 -43.10 -2.50 18.92
N GLU A 32 -43.56 -2.12 20.11
CA GLU A 32 -44.94 -2.31 20.52
C GLU A 32 -45.83 -1.35 19.71
N LEU A 33 -46.40 -1.85 18.62
CA LEU A 33 -47.62 -1.30 18.04
C LEU A 33 -48.71 -2.36 18.20
N ARG A 34 -49.54 -2.16 19.24
CA ARG A 34 -50.80 -2.86 19.45
C ARG A 34 -51.67 -2.69 18.21
N SER A 35 -51.68 -3.71 17.37
CA SER A 35 -52.62 -3.84 16.26
C SER A 35 -53.85 -4.61 16.78
N PRO A 36 -55.09 -4.20 16.43
CA PRO A 36 -56.28 -4.98 16.74
C PRO A 36 -56.22 -6.36 16.06
N PRO A 37 -56.98 -7.36 16.54
CA PRO A 37 -57.01 -8.68 15.93
C PRO A 37 -57.57 -8.59 14.52
N VAL A 38 -56.68 -8.57 13.52
CA VAL A 38 -57.05 -8.67 12.11
C VAL A 38 -57.42 -10.13 11.85
N THR A 39 -58.70 -10.36 11.58
CA THR A 39 -59.26 -11.63 11.12
C THR A 39 -58.45 -12.19 9.95
N GLY A 40 -58.03 -13.45 10.08
CA GLY A 40 -57.05 -14.15 9.24
C GLY A 40 -57.45 -14.42 7.78
N VAL A 41 -58.32 -13.61 7.19
CA VAL A 41 -58.77 -13.76 5.79
C VAL A 41 -58.26 -12.63 4.89
N GLN A 42 -57.88 -11.46 5.44
CA GLN A 42 -57.37 -10.34 4.61
C GLN A 42 -55.86 -10.35 4.34
N VAL A 43 -55.06 -11.09 5.13
CA VAL A 43 -53.60 -11.13 4.97
C VAL A 43 -53.17 -11.99 3.76
N LEU A 44 -53.99 -12.98 3.37
CA LEU A 44 -53.73 -13.80 2.17
C LEU A 44 -54.08 -13.05 0.87
N SER A 45 -55.07 -12.18 0.87
CA SER A 45 -55.45 -11.39 -0.31
C SER A 45 -54.39 -10.33 -0.67
N THR A 46 -53.79 -9.69 0.32
CA THR A 46 -52.74 -8.67 0.11
C THR A 46 -51.41 -9.29 -0.39
N ARG A 47 -51.09 -10.52 0.03
CA ARG A 47 -49.89 -11.25 -0.46
C ARG A 47 -50.04 -11.75 -1.89
N ILE A 48 -51.25 -12.13 -2.31
CA ILE A 48 -51.51 -12.57 -3.68
C ILE A 48 -51.49 -11.38 -4.65
N GLU A 49 -51.93 -10.18 -4.25
CA GLU A 49 -51.84 -8.97 -5.08
C GLU A 49 -50.41 -8.45 -5.30
N ILE A 50 -49.52 -8.53 -4.30
CA ILE A 50 -48.10 -8.21 -4.51
C ILE A 50 -47.45 -9.26 -5.42
N SER A 51 -47.83 -10.53 -5.27
CA SER A 51 -47.32 -11.62 -6.12
C SER A 51 -47.84 -11.56 -7.57
N THR A 52 -49.00 -10.98 -7.82
CA THR A 52 -49.55 -10.80 -9.18
C THR A 52 -49.13 -9.48 -9.83
N ARG A 53 -48.87 -8.41 -9.07
CA ARG A 53 -48.28 -7.17 -9.63
C ARG A 53 -46.81 -7.32 -10.04
N LEU A 54 -46.06 -8.24 -9.44
CA LEU A 54 -44.70 -8.56 -9.88
C LEU A 54 -44.65 -9.43 -11.15
N GLN A 55 -45.77 -10.06 -11.53
CA GLN A 55 -45.86 -10.87 -12.76
C GLN A 55 -46.17 -10.06 -14.03
N GLN A 56 -46.36 -8.74 -13.90
CA GLN A 56 -46.58 -7.82 -15.01
C GLN A 56 -45.61 -6.64 -15.02
N ILE A 57 -44.42 -6.79 -14.41
CA ILE A 57 -43.29 -5.96 -14.83
C ILE A 57 -42.94 -6.47 -16.22
N ASP A 58 -43.42 -5.77 -17.23
CA ASP A 58 -42.93 -5.88 -18.58
C ASP A 58 -41.41 -5.64 -18.51
N LEU A 59 -40.64 -6.74 -18.47
CA LEU A 59 -39.18 -6.73 -18.47
C LEU A 59 -38.62 -6.23 -19.82
N SER A 60 -39.50 -5.71 -20.71
CA SER A 60 -39.12 -5.00 -21.91
C SER A 60 -38.39 -3.70 -21.55
N HIS A 61 -37.07 -3.85 -21.34
CA HIS A 61 -36.06 -2.80 -21.36
C HIS A 61 -36.04 -1.86 -20.16
N PHE A 62 -35.74 -2.41 -18.98
CA PHE A 62 -35.24 -1.58 -17.90
C PHE A 62 -33.83 -1.04 -18.25
N ARG A 63 -33.69 0.30 -18.37
CA ARG A 63 -32.41 0.95 -18.69
C ARG A 63 -31.56 1.08 -17.43
N PHE A 64 -30.33 0.57 -17.46
CA PHE A 64 -29.41 0.63 -16.32
C PHE A 64 -29.23 2.06 -15.76
N LEU A 65 -29.13 3.07 -16.63
CA LEU A 65 -29.00 4.47 -16.22
C LEU A 65 -30.25 5.07 -15.55
N HIS A 66 -31.39 4.39 -15.62
CA HIS A 66 -32.59 4.78 -14.87
C HIS A 66 -32.59 4.25 -13.43
N LEU A 67 -31.64 3.39 -13.05
CA LEU A 67 -31.46 3.01 -11.65
C LEU A 67 -31.05 4.22 -10.81
N PRO A 68 -31.46 4.29 -9.53
CA PRO A 68 -30.85 5.20 -8.58
C PRO A 68 -29.32 5.01 -8.52
N LEU A 69 -28.59 6.10 -8.28
CA LEU A 69 -27.12 6.10 -8.26
C LEU A 69 -26.58 5.08 -7.25
N GLU A 70 -27.25 4.89 -6.12
CA GLU A 70 -26.87 3.96 -5.07
C GLU A 70 -26.87 2.52 -5.60
N VAL A 71 -27.90 2.14 -6.37
CA VAL A 71 -28.00 0.80 -6.97
C VAL A 71 -26.95 0.63 -8.06
N ARG A 72 -26.69 1.67 -8.86
CA ARG A 72 -25.59 1.64 -9.85
C ARG A 72 -24.24 1.47 -9.16
N ASN A 73 -23.98 2.20 -8.08
CA ASN A 73 -22.76 2.09 -7.29
C ASN A 73 -22.58 0.69 -6.70
N MET A 74 -23.66 0.03 -6.23
CA MET A 74 -23.57 -1.36 -5.79
C MET A 74 -23.10 -2.30 -6.92
N VAL A 75 -23.62 -2.10 -8.14
CA VAL A 75 -23.19 -2.86 -9.32
C VAL A 75 -21.75 -2.54 -9.68
N TYR A 76 -21.37 -1.27 -9.71
CA TYR A 76 -20.00 -0.83 -10.00
C TYR A 76 -19.01 -1.40 -8.99
N GLU A 77 -19.30 -1.29 -7.69
CA GLU A 77 -18.47 -1.87 -6.63
C GLU A 77 -18.26 -3.37 -6.82
N ARG A 78 -19.33 -4.09 -7.16
CA ARG A 78 -19.25 -5.53 -7.43
C ARG A 78 -18.37 -5.85 -8.64
N LEU A 79 -18.19 -4.95 -9.59
CA LEU A 79 -17.41 -5.18 -10.82
C LEU A 79 -15.97 -4.66 -10.74
N VAL A 80 -15.76 -3.48 -10.15
CA VAL A 80 -14.46 -2.80 -10.18
C VAL A 80 -13.69 -2.88 -8.87
N VAL A 81 -14.33 -3.20 -7.74
CA VAL A 81 -13.63 -3.38 -6.45
C VAL A 81 -13.23 -4.84 -6.29
N VAL A 82 -11.92 -5.06 -6.18
CA VAL A 82 -11.27 -6.38 -6.12
C VAL A 82 -10.25 -6.50 -5.00
N GLY A 83 -10.15 -5.48 -4.14
CA GLY A 83 -9.25 -5.45 -3.00
C GLY A 83 -7.85 -5.02 -3.37
N LYS A 84 -7.12 -5.82 -4.18
CA LYS A 84 -5.77 -5.47 -4.66
C LYS A 84 -5.70 -5.46 -6.19
N VAL A 85 -5.14 -4.39 -6.75
CA VAL A 85 -4.88 -4.25 -8.19
C VAL A 85 -3.38 -4.25 -8.41
N PHE A 86 -2.89 -5.19 -9.23
CA PHE A 86 -1.47 -5.36 -9.53
C PHE A 86 -1.15 -4.88 -10.94
N TYR A 87 -0.18 -3.98 -11.07
CA TYR A 87 0.29 -3.47 -12.35
C TYR A 87 1.32 -4.41 -12.97
N SER A 88 0.85 -5.38 -13.78
CA SER A 88 1.68 -6.30 -14.56
C SER A 88 2.96 -6.77 -13.84
N PRO A 89 2.82 -7.42 -12.66
CA PRO A 89 3.98 -7.82 -11.87
C PRO A 89 4.89 -8.72 -12.71
N ASP A 90 6.18 -8.39 -12.77
CA ASP A 90 7.15 -9.22 -13.47
C ASP A 90 7.52 -10.47 -12.63
N HIS A 91 8.32 -11.37 -13.21
CA HIS A 91 8.76 -12.57 -12.48
C HIS A 91 9.50 -12.21 -11.18
N TYR A 92 10.25 -11.11 -11.17
CA TYR A 92 11.01 -10.67 -10.01
C TYR A 92 10.10 -10.18 -8.89
N ASP A 93 9.09 -9.37 -9.19
CA ASP A 93 8.08 -8.89 -8.25
C ASP A 93 7.38 -10.06 -7.55
N ILE A 94 7.05 -11.10 -8.32
CA ILE A 94 6.34 -12.30 -7.83
C ILE A 94 7.24 -13.14 -6.91
N THR A 95 8.52 -13.27 -7.26
CA THR A 95 9.45 -14.18 -6.55
C THR A 95 10.11 -13.52 -5.34
N ASN A 96 10.38 -12.23 -5.38
CA ASN A 96 11.16 -11.54 -4.35
C ASN A 96 10.31 -10.58 -3.49
N GLY A 97 9.11 -10.20 -3.92
CA GLY A 97 8.26 -9.24 -3.21
C GLY A 97 7.19 -9.89 -2.35
N GLN A 98 7.04 -9.47 -1.09
CA GLN A 98 5.95 -9.95 -0.23
C GLN A 98 4.60 -9.36 -0.63
N ARG A 99 4.59 -8.18 -1.25
CA ARG A 99 3.38 -7.49 -1.73
C ARG A 99 2.63 -8.24 -2.84
N CYS A 100 3.34 -8.99 -3.68
CA CYS A 100 2.80 -9.75 -4.81
C CYS A 100 2.51 -11.22 -4.46
N HIS A 101 2.74 -11.63 -3.21
CA HIS A 101 2.33 -12.94 -2.73
C HIS A 101 0.83 -13.14 -2.92
N ASP A 102 0.43 -14.29 -3.45
CA ASP A 102 -0.96 -14.63 -3.79
C ASP A 102 -1.63 -13.72 -4.84
N TYR A 103 -0.91 -12.94 -5.66
CA TYR A 103 -1.57 -11.99 -6.57
C TYR A 103 -2.62 -12.66 -7.48
N LYS A 104 -2.39 -13.92 -7.89
CA LYS A 104 -3.32 -14.73 -8.70
C LYS A 104 -4.65 -15.03 -8.01
N ARG A 105 -4.70 -14.96 -6.67
CA ARG A 105 -5.92 -15.20 -5.88
C ARG A 105 -6.83 -13.98 -5.81
N PHE A 106 -6.40 -12.82 -6.29
CA PHE A 106 -7.26 -11.64 -6.39
C PHE A 106 -7.95 -11.63 -7.75
N ARG A 107 -9.25 -11.28 -7.75
CA ARG A 107 -10.01 -11.10 -8.98
C ARG A 107 -9.47 -9.90 -9.77
N LYS A 108 -9.55 -9.95 -11.10
CA LYS A 108 -9.25 -8.78 -11.94
C LYS A 108 -10.47 -7.85 -12.01
N PRO A 109 -10.29 -6.51 -11.97
CA PRO A 109 -11.40 -5.58 -12.09
C PRO A 109 -11.92 -5.54 -13.53
N GLU A 110 -13.24 -5.41 -13.71
CA GLU A 110 -13.88 -5.36 -15.03
C GLU A 110 -13.78 -3.97 -15.67
N LEU A 111 -12.56 -3.57 -16.07
CA LEU A 111 -12.28 -2.21 -16.57
C LEU A 111 -12.94 -1.87 -17.91
N GLN A 112 -13.47 -2.86 -18.63
CA GLN A 112 -14.25 -2.62 -19.85
C GLN A 112 -15.48 -1.75 -19.57
N LEU A 113 -16.00 -1.80 -18.34
CA LEU A 113 -17.10 -0.97 -17.87
C LEU A 113 -16.80 0.53 -18.00
N LEU A 114 -15.55 0.94 -17.78
CA LEU A 114 -15.12 2.34 -17.88
C LEU A 114 -15.12 2.88 -19.31
N ARG A 115 -15.37 2.02 -20.31
CA ARG A 115 -15.40 2.37 -21.74
C ARG A 115 -16.81 2.47 -22.31
N VAL A 116 -17.84 2.17 -21.53
CA VAL A 116 -19.24 2.11 -22.02
C VAL A 116 -19.75 3.50 -22.42
N CYS A 117 -19.75 4.44 -21.47
CA CYS A 117 -20.07 5.84 -21.73
C CYS A 117 -19.41 6.74 -20.67
N SER A 118 -19.44 8.06 -20.88
CA SER A 118 -18.82 9.04 -19.97
C SER A 118 -19.39 8.99 -18.56
N GLN A 119 -20.71 8.78 -18.41
CA GLN A 119 -21.34 8.69 -17.09
C GLN A 119 -20.85 7.47 -16.30
N PHE A 120 -20.81 6.29 -16.94
CA PHE A 120 -20.25 5.08 -16.32
C PHE A 120 -18.79 5.25 -15.93
N HIS A 121 -18.02 5.89 -16.81
CA HIS A 121 -16.62 6.17 -16.54
C HIS A 121 -16.45 6.97 -15.25
N VAL A 122 -17.11 8.12 -15.14
CA VAL A 122 -17.00 9.01 -13.97
C VAL A 122 -17.49 8.33 -12.69
N GLU A 123 -18.66 7.69 -12.73
CA GLU A 123 -19.25 7.04 -11.54
C GLU A 123 -18.38 5.86 -11.07
N ALA A 124 -18.00 4.94 -11.97
CA ALA A 124 -17.29 3.72 -11.60
C ALA A 124 -15.78 3.92 -11.36
N GLU A 125 -15.13 4.86 -12.05
CA GLU A 125 -13.70 5.13 -11.86
C GLU A 125 -13.39 5.66 -10.46
N SER A 126 -14.26 6.53 -9.92
CA SER A 126 -14.11 7.05 -8.57
C SER A 126 -14.10 5.92 -7.52
N LEU A 127 -15.04 4.96 -7.64
CA LEU A 127 -15.13 3.78 -6.77
C LEU A 127 -13.93 2.86 -6.95
N TYR A 128 -13.50 2.64 -8.20
CA TYR A 128 -12.32 1.85 -8.54
C TYR A 128 -11.07 2.38 -7.85
N HIS A 129 -10.81 3.68 -7.95
CA HIS A 129 -9.65 4.33 -7.34
C HIS A 129 -9.76 4.43 -5.80
N ALA A 130 -10.94 4.73 -5.27
CA ALA A 130 -11.10 4.96 -3.84
C ALA A 130 -11.06 3.67 -3.00
N LYS A 131 -11.56 2.53 -3.52
CA LYS A 131 -11.78 1.32 -2.72
C LYS A 131 -10.76 0.21 -2.92
N ASN A 132 -9.92 0.26 -3.94
CA ASN A 132 -8.87 -0.73 -4.17
C ASN A 132 -7.52 -0.29 -3.58
N LEU A 133 -6.68 -1.26 -3.23
CA LEU A 133 -5.26 -1.08 -3.00
C LEU A 133 -4.49 -1.24 -4.31
N PHE A 134 -3.80 -0.20 -4.73
CA PHE A 134 -2.98 -0.23 -5.93
C PHE A 134 -1.54 -0.63 -5.61
N VAL A 135 -1.14 -1.82 -6.07
CA VAL A 135 0.21 -2.35 -5.93
C VAL A 135 1.05 -1.84 -7.11
N LEU A 136 1.79 -0.75 -6.87
CA LEU A 136 2.53 -0.03 -7.91
C LEU A 136 3.78 -0.80 -8.34
N PRO A 137 4.21 -0.75 -9.60
CA PRO A 137 5.44 -1.43 -10.00
C PRO A 137 6.67 -0.85 -9.26
N ILE A 138 7.76 -1.61 -9.20
CA ILE A 138 9.05 -1.02 -8.81
C ILE A 138 9.39 0.08 -9.82
N GLU A 139 10.00 1.17 -9.37
CA GLU A 139 10.25 2.38 -10.17
C GLU A 139 8.98 3.10 -10.70
N TRP A 140 7.80 2.91 -10.09
CA TRP A 140 6.54 3.55 -10.54
C TRP A 140 6.63 5.06 -10.77
N GLN A 141 7.48 5.78 -10.03
CA GLN A 141 7.75 7.21 -10.19
C GLN A 141 8.30 7.56 -11.59
N GLN A 142 8.99 6.63 -12.22
CA GLN A 142 9.53 6.78 -13.57
C GLN A 142 8.47 6.56 -14.66
N CYS A 143 7.33 5.97 -14.30
CA CYS A 143 6.25 5.64 -15.23
C CYS A 143 5.30 6.82 -15.51
N TYR A 144 5.54 8.02 -14.96
CA TYR A 144 4.62 9.16 -15.02
C TYR A 144 3.19 8.71 -14.67
N PRO A 145 2.95 8.33 -13.40
CA PRO A 145 1.76 7.58 -12.98
C PRO A 145 0.44 8.27 -13.36
N PHE A 146 0.44 9.59 -13.52
CA PHE A 146 -0.71 10.39 -13.90
C PHE A 146 -0.47 11.16 -15.18
N ASN A 147 -1.56 11.40 -15.92
CA ASN A 147 -1.58 12.32 -17.06
C ASN A 147 -1.59 13.79 -16.62
N THR A 148 -0.61 14.21 -15.82
CA THR A 148 -0.45 15.63 -15.52
C THR A 148 0.41 16.26 -16.58
N VAL A 149 -0.10 17.31 -17.21
CA VAL A 149 0.67 18.22 -18.07
C VAL A 149 1.64 19.03 -17.17
N SER A 150 2.60 18.36 -16.53
CA SER A 150 3.63 19.07 -15.78
C SER A 150 4.62 19.64 -16.77
N ARG A 151 4.55 20.95 -16.97
CA ARG A 151 5.41 21.76 -17.86
C ARG A 151 6.85 21.89 -17.36
N VAL A 152 7.24 21.17 -16.31
CA VAL A 152 8.46 21.45 -15.55
C VAL A 152 9.47 20.31 -15.74
N TRP A 153 10.39 20.52 -16.69
CA TRP A 153 11.78 20.04 -16.67
C TRP A 153 12.12 18.53 -16.68
N CYS A 154 11.19 17.66 -17.05
CA CYS A 154 11.56 16.24 -17.25
C CYS A 154 11.93 15.97 -18.71
N ARG A 155 13.17 15.52 -18.92
CA ARG A 155 13.69 14.97 -20.18
C ARG A 155 12.63 14.05 -20.81
N LYS A 156 12.39 14.24 -22.12
CA LYS A 156 11.36 13.60 -22.96
C LYS A 156 10.70 12.39 -22.29
N PRO A 157 9.38 12.41 -22.02
CA PRO A 157 8.70 11.25 -21.50
C PRO A 157 8.99 10.11 -22.45
N ASN A 158 9.69 9.07 -21.97
CA ASN A 158 9.55 7.78 -22.58
C ASN A 158 8.04 7.57 -22.69
N LEU A 159 7.54 7.25 -23.89
CA LEU A 159 6.13 7.09 -24.27
C LEU A 159 5.44 5.92 -23.52
N GLY A 160 5.84 5.67 -22.27
CA GLY A 160 5.32 4.67 -21.39
C GLY A 160 3.86 4.92 -21.08
N ARG A 161 3.14 3.81 -20.96
CA ARG A 161 1.75 3.76 -20.55
C ARG A 161 1.61 4.33 -19.14
N GLN A 162 0.82 5.39 -18.99
CA GLN A 162 0.44 5.95 -17.70
C GLN A 162 -0.28 4.90 -16.85
N LEU A 163 -0.05 4.93 -15.53
CA LEU A 163 -0.66 3.95 -14.60
C LEU A 163 -2.13 4.29 -14.29
N PHE A 164 -2.45 5.58 -14.26
CA PHE A 164 -3.75 6.11 -13.88
C PHE A 164 -4.19 7.26 -14.79
N SER A 165 -5.50 7.49 -14.85
CA SER A 165 -6.06 8.73 -15.38
C SER A 165 -5.73 9.91 -14.45
N ALA A 166 -6.01 11.14 -14.91
CA ALA A 166 -5.86 12.33 -14.07
C ALA A 166 -6.72 12.26 -12.78
N ALA A 167 -7.90 11.63 -12.85
CA ALA A 167 -8.78 11.44 -11.69
C ALA A 167 -8.17 10.55 -10.60
N GLY A 168 -7.12 9.79 -10.91
CA GLY A 168 -6.39 9.00 -9.91
C GLY A 168 -5.73 9.86 -8.83
N LEU A 169 -5.31 11.10 -9.16
CA LEU A 169 -4.70 12.01 -8.19
C LEU A 169 -5.60 12.33 -7.01
N ASP A 170 -6.89 12.46 -7.27
CA ASP A 170 -7.89 12.86 -6.28
C ASP A 170 -8.50 11.61 -5.63
N ASN A 171 -8.70 10.54 -6.39
CA ASN A 171 -9.49 9.41 -5.92
C ASN A 171 -8.67 8.26 -5.32
N ILE A 172 -7.37 8.13 -5.63
CA ILE A 172 -6.58 7.02 -5.08
C ILE A 172 -6.28 7.28 -3.60
N ARG A 173 -6.71 6.34 -2.76
CA ARG A 173 -6.57 6.45 -1.30
C ARG A 173 -5.73 5.34 -0.67
N HIS A 174 -5.44 4.26 -1.41
CA HIS A 174 -4.72 3.12 -0.87
C HIS A 174 -3.64 2.67 -1.86
N VAL A 175 -2.38 2.69 -1.42
CA VAL A 175 -1.23 2.37 -2.28
C VAL A 175 -0.32 1.35 -1.59
N SER A 176 0.28 0.47 -2.38
CA SER A 176 1.33 -0.44 -1.96
C SER A 176 2.57 -0.21 -2.83
N VAL A 177 3.68 0.16 -2.19
CA VAL A 177 4.96 0.45 -2.86
C VAL A 177 6.08 -0.41 -2.28
N ALA A 178 7.11 -0.64 -3.08
CA ALA A 178 8.32 -1.31 -2.64
C ALA A 178 9.51 -0.35 -2.68
N VAL A 179 10.34 -0.42 -1.64
CA VAL A 179 11.71 0.07 -1.70
C VAL A 179 12.58 -1.15 -2.00
N ASP A 180 13.22 -1.12 -3.16
CA ASP A 180 13.86 -2.30 -3.75
C ASP A 180 15.26 -1.95 -4.24
N GLN A 181 16.18 -2.91 -4.16
CA GLN A 181 17.53 -2.80 -4.69
C GLN A 181 17.53 -2.43 -6.18
N LYS A 182 16.53 -2.87 -6.97
CA LYS A 182 16.38 -2.48 -8.39
C LYS A 182 16.21 -0.98 -8.61
N LEU A 183 15.70 -0.24 -7.62
CA LEU A 183 15.66 1.22 -7.70
C LEU A 183 17.07 1.81 -7.80
N THR A 184 18.04 1.08 -7.25
CA THR A 184 19.43 1.51 -7.15
C THR A 184 20.15 1.24 -8.45
N ARG A 185 20.60 2.32 -9.09
CA ARG A 185 21.60 2.19 -10.15
C ARG A 185 22.97 2.29 -9.53
N LEU A 186 23.84 1.31 -9.84
CA LEU A 186 25.28 1.48 -9.65
C LEU A 186 25.75 2.55 -10.63
N LEU A 187 25.55 3.81 -10.27
CA LEU A 187 26.15 4.93 -10.98
C LEU A 187 27.65 4.84 -10.70
N GLY A 188 28.40 4.37 -11.70
CA GLY A 188 29.84 4.30 -11.61
C GLY A 188 30.39 5.64 -11.18
N GLN A 189 31.32 5.63 -10.22
CA GLN A 189 32.05 6.84 -9.87
C GLN A 189 32.86 7.26 -11.09
N THR A 190 32.62 8.48 -11.58
CA THR A 190 33.50 9.08 -12.58
C THR A 190 34.84 9.40 -11.91
N PHE A 191 35.90 9.48 -12.72
CA PHE A 191 37.20 9.97 -12.25
C PHE A 191 37.07 11.35 -11.57
N GLU A 192 36.21 12.21 -12.10
CA GLU A 192 35.92 13.53 -11.54
C GLU A 192 35.33 13.46 -10.12
N ASN A 193 34.35 12.57 -9.87
CA ASN A 193 33.78 12.39 -8.53
C ASN A 193 34.86 11.98 -7.51
N TRP A 194 35.80 11.12 -7.92
CA TRP A 194 36.92 10.74 -7.08
C TRP A 194 37.84 11.92 -6.78
N GLN A 195 38.24 12.69 -7.79
CA GLN A 195 39.09 13.87 -7.61
C GLN A 195 38.47 14.89 -6.66
N ILE A 196 37.16 15.16 -6.79
CA ILE A 196 36.45 16.06 -5.87
C ILE A 196 36.60 15.57 -4.43
N ARG A 197 36.46 14.27 -4.17
CA ARG A 197 36.58 13.70 -2.81
C ARG A 197 38.02 13.63 -2.29
N GLU A 198 39.01 13.46 -3.16
CA GLU A 198 40.42 13.57 -2.76
C GLU A 198 40.72 14.95 -2.18
N VAL A 199 40.22 16.01 -2.82
CA VAL A 199 40.36 17.40 -2.34
C VAL A 199 39.74 17.57 -0.96
N HIS A 200 38.56 16.98 -0.70
CA HIS A 200 37.90 17.09 0.61
C HIS A 200 38.58 16.27 1.71
N SER A 201 39.25 15.18 1.35
CA SER A 201 39.82 14.23 2.31
C SER A 201 41.32 14.39 2.54
N ASN A 202 42.02 15.19 1.73
CA ASN A 202 43.49 15.34 1.72
C ASN A 202 44.25 14.00 1.58
N ILE A 203 43.61 12.96 1.03
CA ILE A 203 44.22 11.64 0.79
C ILE A 203 43.96 11.26 -0.66
N SER A 204 45.02 11.05 -1.44
CA SER A 204 44.88 10.62 -2.82
C SER A 204 44.33 9.19 -2.91
N TYR A 205 43.65 8.87 -4.00
CA TYR A 205 43.12 7.54 -4.28
C TYR A 205 44.22 6.48 -4.24
N SER A 206 45.40 6.79 -4.79
CA SER A 206 46.57 5.91 -4.78
C SER A 206 47.06 5.58 -3.38
N GLN A 207 46.90 6.49 -2.41
CA GLN A 207 47.28 6.29 -1.01
C GLN A 207 46.26 5.49 -0.20
N ARG A 208 45.01 5.37 -0.67
CA ARG A 208 43.96 4.63 0.03
C ARG A 208 44.16 3.12 -0.09
N THR A 209 43.89 2.42 1.01
CA THR A 209 43.80 0.95 0.98
C THR A 209 42.62 0.50 0.13
N VAL A 210 42.63 -0.75 -0.33
CA VAL A 210 41.50 -1.34 -1.07
C VAL A 210 40.22 -1.27 -0.24
N GLN A 211 40.31 -1.51 1.07
CA GLN A 211 39.17 -1.44 1.98
C GLN A 211 38.59 -0.03 2.10
N ASP A 212 39.45 0.99 2.16
CA ASP A 212 38.98 2.38 2.22
C ASP A 212 38.33 2.84 0.91
N ARG A 213 38.86 2.38 -0.23
CA ARG A 213 38.25 2.64 -1.55
C ARG A 213 36.87 1.98 -1.63
N TYR A 214 36.73 0.75 -1.14
CA TYR A 214 35.45 0.05 -1.09
C TYR A 214 34.45 0.77 -0.19
N ARG A 215 34.84 1.11 1.05
CA ARG A 215 33.98 1.85 1.99
C ARG A 215 33.51 3.17 1.38
N LEU A 216 34.43 3.93 0.79
CA LEU A 216 34.08 5.20 0.16
C LEU A 216 33.12 5.01 -1.02
N ALA A 217 33.33 4.02 -1.89
CA ALA A 217 32.39 3.72 -2.96
C ALA A 217 31.01 3.32 -2.40
N HIS A 218 31.00 2.49 -1.36
CA HIS A 218 29.78 2.05 -0.69
C HIS A 218 29.00 3.22 -0.09
N ASP A 219 29.64 4.09 0.68
CA ASP A 219 29.00 5.26 1.31
C ASP A 219 28.36 6.18 0.26
N ILE A 220 29.02 6.36 -0.89
CA ILE A 220 28.46 7.16 -1.99
C ILE A 220 27.22 6.50 -2.58
N HIS A 221 27.26 5.18 -2.80
CA HIS A 221 26.09 4.47 -3.27
C HIS A 221 24.94 4.56 -2.27
N LEU A 222 25.21 4.50 -0.97
CA LEU A 222 24.19 4.71 0.06
C LEU A 222 23.57 6.10 -0.03
N GLU A 223 24.37 7.17 -0.16
CA GLU A 223 23.87 8.54 -0.35
C GLU A 223 22.90 8.64 -1.55
N ASN A 224 23.27 8.06 -2.70
CA ASN A 224 22.43 8.05 -3.90
C ASN A 224 21.11 7.29 -3.68
N ILE A 225 21.18 6.11 -3.08
CA ILE A 225 20.02 5.28 -2.76
C ILE A 225 19.04 6.03 -1.87
N PHE A 226 19.53 6.72 -0.85
CA PHE A 226 18.67 7.51 0.03
C PHE A 226 17.96 8.61 -0.72
N TRP A 227 18.65 9.29 -1.61
CA TRP A 227 18.04 10.33 -2.43
C TRP A 227 16.95 9.76 -3.34
N GLU A 228 17.21 8.63 -4.01
CA GLU A 228 16.25 7.97 -4.90
C GLU A 228 15.02 7.47 -4.14
N TRP A 229 15.22 6.73 -3.05
CA TRP A 229 14.15 6.20 -2.21
C TRP A 229 13.29 7.30 -1.62
N SER A 230 13.93 8.34 -1.08
CA SER A 230 13.21 9.47 -0.47
C SER A 230 12.48 10.30 -1.51
N THR A 231 13.04 10.45 -2.72
CA THR A 231 12.34 11.13 -3.82
C THR A 231 11.12 10.34 -4.25
N MET A 232 11.24 9.01 -4.43
CA MET A 232 10.09 8.15 -4.72
C MET A 232 9.01 8.26 -3.63
N LEU A 233 9.38 8.13 -2.36
CA LEU A 233 8.40 8.15 -1.27
C LEU A 233 7.74 9.52 -1.10
N ARG A 234 8.48 10.62 -1.32
CA ARG A 234 7.90 11.97 -1.33
C ARG A 234 6.91 12.19 -2.47
N GLN A 235 7.07 11.54 -3.62
CA GLN A 235 6.06 11.63 -4.69
C GLN A 235 4.69 11.08 -4.27
N LEU A 236 4.59 10.27 -3.21
CA LEU A 236 3.31 9.88 -2.63
C LEU A 236 2.55 11.06 -1.98
N SER A 237 3.17 12.23 -1.79
CA SER A 237 2.46 13.44 -1.38
C SER A 237 1.70 14.10 -2.54
N SER A 238 1.85 13.61 -3.78
CA SER A 238 1.13 14.13 -4.94
C SER A 238 -0.33 13.70 -5.00
N PHE A 239 -0.73 12.67 -4.25
CA PHE A 239 -2.13 12.29 -4.09
C PHE A 239 -2.86 13.36 -3.27
N GLN A 240 -3.69 14.17 -3.93
CA GLN A 240 -4.19 15.46 -3.41
C GLN A 240 -4.97 15.31 -2.10
N GLU A 241 -5.74 14.23 -2.02
CA GLU A 241 -6.61 13.96 -0.89
C GLU A 241 -5.93 13.16 0.25
N GLY A 242 -4.64 12.86 0.08
CA GLY A 242 -3.85 12.05 1.00
C GLY A 242 -4.20 10.56 0.99
N LEU A 243 -3.32 9.76 1.60
CA LEU A 243 -3.48 8.31 1.64
C LEU A 243 -4.21 7.86 2.92
N LEU A 244 -5.28 7.08 2.74
CA LEU A 244 -5.94 6.39 3.85
C LEU A 244 -5.15 5.14 4.29
N TYR A 245 -4.40 4.53 3.38
CA TYR A 245 -3.57 3.36 3.66
C TYR A 245 -2.34 3.33 2.77
N LEU A 246 -1.19 3.03 3.37
CA LEU A 246 0.06 2.78 2.67
C LEU A 246 0.65 1.45 3.14
N GLU A 247 0.90 0.53 2.19
CA GLU A 247 1.70 -0.67 2.41
C GLU A 247 3.11 -0.39 1.84
N LEU A 248 4.13 -0.43 2.71
CA LEU A 248 5.53 -0.23 2.34
C LEU A 248 6.28 -1.56 2.45
N ASP A 249 6.68 -2.13 1.32
CA ASP A 249 7.48 -3.36 1.27
C ASP A 249 8.97 -3.02 1.27
N LEU A 250 9.68 -3.46 2.32
CA LEU A 250 11.13 -3.27 2.47
C LEU A 250 11.90 -4.57 2.25
N THR A 251 11.26 -5.67 1.81
CA THR A 251 11.88 -7.00 1.71
C THR A 251 13.25 -6.96 1.01
N ASN A 252 13.33 -6.26 -0.13
CA ASN A 252 14.55 -6.15 -0.94
C ASN A 252 15.22 -4.79 -0.83
N ALA A 253 15.04 -4.06 0.27
CA ALA A 253 15.68 -2.76 0.50
C ALA A 253 17.17 -2.92 0.87
N PHE A 254 17.94 -3.55 -0.01
CA PHE A 254 19.39 -3.68 0.08
C PHE A 254 20.10 -2.52 -0.60
N CYS A 255 21.33 -2.24 -0.19
CA CYS A 255 22.20 -1.32 -0.90
C CYS A 255 22.52 -1.85 -2.31
N ALA A 256 23.11 -1.01 -3.17
CA ALA A 256 23.50 -1.37 -4.53
C ALA A 256 24.38 -2.64 -4.59
N ILE A 257 25.24 -2.80 -3.60
CA ILE A 257 26.23 -3.88 -3.51
C ILE A 257 25.63 -5.15 -2.89
N GLY A 258 24.49 -5.03 -2.19
CA GLY A 258 23.82 -6.14 -1.53
C GLY A 258 24.41 -6.53 -0.16
N ASP A 259 25.36 -5.76 0.39
CA ASP A 259 26.02 -6.09 1.66
C ASP A 259 25.27 -5.60 2.91
N CYS A 260 24.41 -4.57 2.78
CA CYS A 260 23.64 -4.03 3.88
C CYS A 260 22.23 -3.58 3.48
N ARG A 261 21.39 -3.35 4.49
CA ARG A 261 20.03 -2.79 4.33
C ARG A 261 19.97 -1.46 5.06
N PRO A 262 19.99 -0.33 4.34
CA PRO A 262 20.34 0.94 4.96
C PRO A 262 19.11 1.65 5.56
N PHE A 263 18.40 0.98 6.45
CA PHE A 263 17.26 1.55 7.19
C PHE A 263 17.67 2.64 8.16
N GLY A 264 18.91 2.55 8.65
CA GLY A 264 19.48 3.46 9.62
C GLY A 264 19.91 4.81 9.05
N SER A 265 19.47 5.23 7.86
CA SER A 265 19.78 6.58 7.35
C SER A 265 18.64 7.55 7.60
N TYR A 266 18.99 8.82 7.80
CA TYR A 266 18.09 9.91 8.16
C TYR A 266 16.93 10.13 7.16
N SER A 267 17.05 9.66 5.93
CA SER A 267 16.15 10.06 4.83
C SER A 267 14.84 9.25 4.78
N LEU A 268 14.83 8.04 5.33
CA LEU A 268 13.70 7.11 5.22
C LEU A 268 12.50 7.42 6.12
N ALA A 269 12.53 8.49 6.91
CA ALA A 269 11.45 8.81 7.84
C ALA A 269 10.72 10.13 7.57
N GLY A 270 11.40 11.12 6.99
CA GLY A 270 10.84 12.45 6.78
C GLY A 270 9.56 12.44 5.92
N TRP A 271 9.51 11.55 4.93
CA TRP A 271 8.38 11.41 4.01
C TRP A 271 7.06 11.07 4.73
N ILE A 272 7.08 10.40 5.90
CA ILE A 272 5.84 10.07 6.62
C ILE A 272 5.09 11.35 7.03
N LYS A 273 5.81 12.41 7.41
CA LYS A 273 5.22 13.72 7.73
C LYS A 273 4.67 14.44 6.51
N GLU A 274 5.23 14.18 5.34
CA GLU A 274 4.81 14.81 4.09
C GLU A 274 3.57 14.10 3.52
N VAL A 275 3.61 12.76 3.47
CA VAL A 275 2.55 11.91 2.92
C VAL A 275 1.35 11.78 3.87
N LYS A 276 1.61 11.79 5.18
CA LYS A 276 0.62 11.69 6.27
C LYS A 276 -0.41 10.55 6.10
N PRO A 277 0.03 9.28 5.88
CA PRO A 277 -0.91 8.19 5.71
C PRO A 277 -1.72 7.94 7.00
N LYS A 278 -3.02 7.67 6.90
CA LYS A 278 -3.84 7.33 8.09
C LYS A 278 -3.50 5.95 8.67
N ALA A 279 -3.01 5.04 7.83
CA ALA A 279 -2.56 3.71 8.21
C ALA A 279 -1.32 3.31 7.41
N LEU A 280 -0.28 2.82 8.09
CA LEU A 280 0.99 2.40 7.50
C LEU A 280 1.32 0.96 7.90
N ASP A 281 1.25 0.04 6.95
CA ASP A 281 1.76 -1.33 7.14
C ASP A 281 3.17 -1.40 6.51
N VAL A 282 4.16 -1.82 7.30
CA VAL A 282 5.53 -2.06 6.82
C VAL A 282 5.79 -3.55 6.74
N LEU A 283 6.25 -4.03 5.59
CA LEU A 283 6.57 -5.44 5.32
C LEU A 283 8.08 -5.64 5.21
N GLY A 284 8.53 -6.90 5.30
CA GLY A 284 9.87 -7.29 4.90
C GLY A 284 11.00 -6.98 5.89
N MET A 285 10.72 -6.40 7.05
CA MET A 285 11.72 -6.22 8.11
C MET A 285 11.99 -7.55 8.82
N GLN A 286 13.23 -8.02 8.71
CA GLN A 286 13.66 -9.36 9.10
C GLN A 286 13.98 -9.46 10.58
N THR A 287 14.60 -8.42 11.15
CA THR A 287 15.08 -8.46 12.54
C THR A 287 14.38 -7.42 13.42
N MET A 288 14.47 -7.60 14.74
CA MET A 288 14.01 -6.59 15.69
C MET A 288 14.88 -5.34 15.64
N GLY A 289 16.18 -5.49 15.37
CA GLY A 289 17.11 -4.37 15.21
C GLY A 289 16.68 -3.43 14.09
N GLU A 290 16.34 -3.97 12.91
CA GLU A 290 15.85 -3.16 11.80
C GLU A 290 14.60 -2.35 12.18
N LYS A 291 13.66 -2.96 12.93
CA LYS A 291 12.44 -2.28 13.41
C LYS A 291 12.77 -1.16 14.38
N GLN A 292 13.70 -1.41 15.30
CA GLN A 292 14.18 -0.39 16.25
C GLN A 292 14.87 0.76 15.52
N ASP A 293 15.68 0.48 14.50
CA ASP A 293 16.33 1.49 13.68
C ASP A 293 15.32 2.35 12.94
N PHE A 294 14.30 1.74 12.31
CA PHE A 294 13.22 2.48 11.66
C PHE A 294 12.46 3.38 12.64
N LEU A 295 12.16 2.88 13.84
CA LEU A 295 11.51 3.68 14.90
C LEU A 295 12.42 4.81 15.39
N ALA A 296 13.72 4.55 15.58
CA ALA A 296 14.68 5.56 15.99
C ALA A 296 14.77 6.71 14.98
N ARG A 297 14.89 6.39 13.68
CA ARG A 297 14.97 7.41 12.62
C ARG A 297 13.68 8.19 12.45
N THR A 298 12.53 7.57 12.65
CA THR A 298 11.24 8.28 12.66
C THR A 298 11.10 9.24 13.85
N MET A 299 11.65 8.88 15.00
CA MET A 299 11.74 9.78 16.15
C MET A 299 12.71 10.94 15.93
N GLU A 300 13.88 10.69 15.33
CA GLU A 300 14.83 11.74 14.95
C GLU A 300 14.26 12.71 13.90
N ALA A 301 13.45 12.20 12.97
CA ALA A 301 12.68 13.05 12.05
C ALA A 301 11.57 13.84 12.76
N GLY A 302 11.42 13.71 14.08
CA GLY A 302 10.50 14.45 14.92
C GLY A 302 9.08 13.87 14.95
N ILE A 303 8.90 12.58 14.65
CA ILE A 303 7.63 11.88 14.84
C ILE A 303 7.68 11.12 16.18
N LYS A 304 6.86 11.55 17.15
CA LYS A 304 6.81 10.87 18.45
C LYS A 304 6.33 9.41 18.28
N HIS A 305 6.88 8.50 19.08
CA HIS A 305 6.54 7.07 19.02
C HIS A 305 5.01 6.79 19.10
N HIS A 306 4.28 7.51 19.96
CA HIS A 306 2.82 7.37 20.04
C HIS A 306 2.10 7.82 18.75
N ASN A 307 2.60 8.84 18.05
CA ASN A 307 2.02 9.27 16.78
C ASN A 307 2.17 8.19 15.71
N LEU A 308 3.30 7.49 15.65
CA LEU A 308 3.47 6.36 14.72
C LEU A 308 2.35 5.33 14.89
N ARG A 309 2.03 4.96 16.13
CA ARG A 309 0.98 3.97 16.40
C ARG A 309 -0.43 4.52 16.20
N TYR A 310 -0.75 5.68 16.78
CA TYR A 310 -2.12 6.17 16.88
C TYR A 310 -2.53 7.09 15.74
N GLN A 311 -1.62 7.94 15.26
CA GLN A 311 -1.91 8.88 14.18
C GLN A 311 -1.70 8.24 12.80
N TYR A 312 -0.60 7.50 12.62
CA TYR A 312 -0.24 6.89 11.34
C TYR A 312 -0.60 5.40 11.26
N GLY A 313 -1.14 4.81 12.33
CA GLY A 313 -1.56 3.41 12.34
C GLY A 313 -0.42 2.41 12.04
N LEU A 314 0.83 2.74 12.36
CA LEU A 314 2.02 1.95 12.01
C LEU A 314 1.91 0.52 12.54
N ARG A 315 2.12 -0.46 11.66
CA ARG A 315 2.24 -1.87 12.00
C ARG A 315 3.34 -2.53 11.18
N PHE A 316 4.19 -3.30 11.85
CA PHE A 316 5.13 -4.19 11.18
C PHE A 316 4.47 -5.54 10.96
N ARG A 317 4.29 -5.94 9.70
CA ARG A 317 3.60 -7.19 9.35
C ARG A 317 4.58 -8.29 9.01
N LYS A 318 4.21 -9.51 9.38
CA LYS A 318 4.88 -10.74 8.93
C LYS A 318 4.17 -11.31 7.71
N LEU A 319 4.89 -12.14 6.95
CA LEU A 319 4.29 -12.94 5.89
C LEU A 319 3.20 -13.83 6.50
N GLY A 320 2.02 -13.86 5.87
CA GLY A 320 0.87 -14.63 6.35
C GLY A 320 -0.04 -13.93 7.36
N ASP A 321 0.35 -12.76 7.89
CA ASP A 321 -0.55 -11.96 8.74
C ASP A 321 -1.88 -11.72 8.01
N ASN A 322 -3.00 -11.78 8.74
CA ASN A 322 -4.30 -11.49 8.15
C ASN A 322 -4.34 -10.02 7.72
N LYS A 323 -4.18 -9.80 6.41
CA LYS A 323 -4.22 -8.47 5.81
C LYS A 323 -5.67 -8.08 5.65
N ARG A 324 -5.97 -6.80 5.85
CA ARG A 324 -7.29 -6.19 5.59
C ARG A 324 -7.85 -6.58 4.21
N TRP A 325 -6.96 -6.72 3.23
CA TRP A 325 -7.29 -7.00 1.85
C TRP A 325 -7.50 -8.49 1.55
N ASN A 326 -7.17 -9.40 2.48
CA ASN A 326 -7.33 -10.84 2.27
C ASN A 326 -8.80 -11.27 2.11
N ILE A 327 -9.77 -10.48 2.60
CA ILE A 327 -11.20 -10.74 2.43
C ILE A 327 -11.64 -10.75 0.94
N TRP A 328 -10.82 -10.19 0.05
CA TRP A 328 -11.06 -10.13 -1.39
C TRP A 328 -10.35 -11.25 -2.16
N LYS A 329 -9.55 -12.08 -1.50
CA LYS A 329 -8.99 -13.25 -2.13
C LYS A 329 -10.15 -14.18 -2.47
N MET A 330 -10.15 -14.71 -3.68
CA MET A 330 -10.97 -15.86 -4.01
C MET A 330 -10.56 -16.97 -3.06
N ASP A 331 -11.55 -17.64 -2.48
CA ASP A 331 -11.30 -18.93 -1.84
C ASP A 331 -10.47 -19.73 -2.83
N ALA A 332 -9.38 -20.31 -2.34
CA ALA A 332 -8.71 -21.31 -3.14
C ALA A 332 -9.77 -22.39 -3.28
N GLU A 333 -10.51 -22.37 -4.39
CA GLU A 333 -11.38 -23.48 -4.73
C GLU A 333 -10.54 -24.71 -4.47
N VAL A 334 -11.08 -25.62 -3.68
CA VAL A 334 -10.51 -26.95 -3.41
C VAL A 334 -10.59 -27.74 -4.73
N LYS A 335 -10.03 -27.18 -5.80
CA LYS A 335 -9.73 -27.86 -7.03
C LYS A 335 -8.39 -28.48 -6.73
N GLY A 336 -8.41 -29.80 -6.53
CA GLY A 336 -7.23 -30.64 -6.45
C GLY A 336 -6.45 -30.64 -7.75
N GLU A 337 -5.96 -29.48 -8.16
CA GLU A 337 -4.88 -29.37 -9.12
C GLU A 337 -3.62 -29.77 -8.36
N GLN A 338 -3.35 -31.08 -8.41
CA GLN A 338 -2.01 -31.60 -8.18
C GLN A 338 -1.07 -30.76 -9.04
N SER A 339 -0.28 -29.92 -8.39
CA SER A 339 0.78 -29.17 -9.04
C SER A 339 1.76 -30.18 -9.62
N ILE A 340 1.62 -30.45 -10.92
CA ILE A 340 2.71 -31.01 -11.71
C ILE A 340 3.76 -29.90 -11.74
N LEU A 341 4.68 -29.95 -10.79
CA LEU A 341 5.90 -29.16 -10.87
C LEU A 341 6.58 -29.56 -12.18
N PRO A 342 6.93 -28.61 -13.06
CA PRO A 342 7.75 -28.93 -14.22
C PRO A 342 9.09 -29.45 -13.69
N GLY A 343 9.38 -30.71 -14.01
CA GLY A 343 10.62 -31.37 -13.65
C GLY A 343 11.82 -30.58 -14.14
N ASP A 344 12.88 -30.67 -13.33
CA ASP A 344 14.21 -30.16 -13.60
C ASP A 344 14.65 -30.47 -15.04
N TYR A 345 14.97 -29.40 -15.77
CA TYR A 345 15.78 -29.43 -17.00
C TYR A 345 17.02 -28.56 -16.78
#